data_AF-A0A2N3CJ21-F1
#
_entry.id   AF-A0A2N3CJ21-F1
#
_cell.length_a   1.000
_cell.length_b   1.000
_cell.length_c   1.000
_cell.angle_alpha   90.00
_cell.angle_beta   90.00
_cell.angle_gamma   90.00
#
_symmetry.space_group_name_H-M   'P 1'
#
loop_
_entity.id
_entity.type
_entity.pdbx_description
1 polymer ?
#
loop_
_entity_poly.entity_id
_entity_poly.type
_entity_poly.pdbx_seq_one_letter_code
_entity_poly.pdbx_strand_id
1 'polypeptide(L)'
;MTGDDLADRHPLPRRGYPARLRAEGRRLALLILGHLVVFGLAIGHDEIVARCVEAGWLAGHRAEGMELLIGFVLFLCWSALTVGIVRLVDRARGEGQARPGAE
;
A
#
# COMPACT_ATOMS: atom_id res chain seq x y z
N MET A 1 -1.97 -58.99 17.66
CA MET A 1 -2.41 -57.98 16.68
C MET A 1 -3.27 -57.00 17.46
N THR A 2 -2.61 -56.09 18.17
CA THR A 2 -3.22 -55.26 19.23
C THR A 2 -3.47 -53.88 18.63
N GLY A 3 -4.72 -53.43 18.67
CA GLY A 3 -5.19 -52.19 18.07
C GLY A 3 -4.77 -50.95 18.84
N ASP A 4 -3.46 -50.67 18.85
CA ASP A 4 -2.85 -49.54 19.56
C ASP A 4 -1.92 -48.72 18.65
N ASP A 5 -2.19 -48.72 17.34
CA ASP A 5 -1.30 -48.15 16.31
C ASP A 5 -2.02 -47.12 15.41
N LEU A 6 -3.08 -46.47 15.94
CA LEU A 6 -3.85 -45.44 15.23
C LEU A 6 -3.75 -44.05 15.88
N ALA A 7 -3.00 -43.92 16.98
CA ALA A 7 -2.89 -42.67 17.73
C ALA A 7 -1.71 -41.77 17.28
N ASP A 8 -0.84 -42.24 16.38
CA ASP A 8 0.29 -41.47 15.83
C ASP A 8 -0.11 -40.59 14.64
N ARG A 9 -1.23 -39.87 14.77
CA ARG A 9 -1.54 -38.78 13.85
C ARG A 9 -0.69 -37.58 14.22
N HIS A 10 0.50 -37.53 13.64
CA HIS A 10 1.29 -36.31 13.52
C HIS A 10 0.34 -35.14 13.19
N PRO A 11 0.20 -34.13 14.07
CA PRO A 11 -0.60 -32.96 13.74
C PRO A 11 0.03 -32.32 12.51
N LEU A 12 -0.71 -32.33 11.40
CA LEU A 12 -0.28 -31.66 10.17
C LEU A 12 0.12 -30.23 10.54
N PRO A 13 1.32 -29.76 10.17
CA PRO A 13 1.73 -28.40 10.47
C PRO A 13 0.72 -27.47 9.83
N ARG A 14 -0.12 -26.88 10.69
CA ARG A 14 -1.15 -25.93 10.30
C ARG A 14 -0.38 -24.77 9.66
N ARG A 15 -0.35 -24.75 8.32
CA ARG A 15 0.29 -23.71 7.49
C ARG A 15 -0.54 -22.44 7.60
N GLY A 16 -0.66 -21.91 8.81
CA GLY A 16 -1.14 -20.57 9.05
C GLY A 16 -0.07 -19.64 8.52
N TYR A 17 -0.44 -18.76 7.59
CA TYR A 17 0.40 -17.63 7.24
C TYR A 17 0.79 -16.92 8.55
N PRO A 18 2.10 -16.77 8.84
CA PRO A 18 2.52 -16.12 10.08
C PRO A 18 1.87 -14.74 10.13
N ALA A 19 1.34 -14.35 11.30
CA ALA A 19 0.57 -13.12 11.46
C ALA A 19 1.32 -11.87 10.94
N ARG A 20 2.66 -11.92 10.97
CA ARG A 20 3.59 -10.93 10.41
C ARG A 20 3.46 -10.76 8.89
N LEU A 21 3.36 -11.86 8.12
CA LEU A 21 3.10 -11.83 6.67
C LEU A 21 1.73 -11.20 6.34
N ARG A 22 0.71 -11.43 7.17
CA ARG A 22 -0.62 -10.83 6.97
C ARG A 22 -0.59 -9.33 7.24
N ALA A 23 0.17 -8.89 8.25
CA ALA A 23 0.32 -7.47 8.58
C ALA A 23 1.11 -6.70 7.49
N GLU A 24 2.18 -7.28 6.98
CA GLU A 24 2.98 -6.70 5.89
C GLU A 24 2.22 -6.67 4.56
N GLY A 25 1.52 -7.76 4.22
CA GLY A 25 0.67 -7.82 3.03
C GLY A 25 -0.45 -6.78 3.08
N ARG A 26 -1.10 -6.59 4.24
CA ARG A 26 -2.08 -5.51 4.42
C ARG A 26 -1.47 -4.12 4.26
N ARG A 27 -0.26 -3.90 4.78
CA ARG A 27 0.45 -2.62 4.64
C ARG A 27 0.79 -2.32 3.18
N LEU A 28 1.28 -3.32 2.43
CA LEU A 28 1.53 -3.20 1.00
C LEU A 28 0.23 -2.92 0.23
N ALA A 29 -0.84 -3.66 0.52
CA ALA A 29 -2.15 -3.44 -0.11
C ALA A 29 -2.68 -2.03 0.12
N LEU A 30 -2.54 -1.48 1.33
CA LEU A 30 -2.93 -0.09 1.63
C LEU A 30 -2.06 0.93 0.90
N LEU A 31 -0.75 0.69 0.75
CA LEU A 31 0.13 1.57 -0.03
C LEU A 31 -0.24 1.56 -1.51
N ILE A 32 -0.55 0.39 -2.07
CA ILE A 32 -1.00 0.26 -3.46
C ILE A 32 -2.37 0.94 -3.65
N LEU A 33 -3.32 0.68 -2.75
CA LEU A 33 -4.62 1.34 -2.77
C LEU A 33 -4.48 2.86 -2.70
N GLY A 34 -3.58 3.36 -1.84
CA GLY A 34 -3.24 4.78 -1.77
C GLY A 34 -2.75 5.34 -3.10
N HIS A 35 -1.88 4.63 -3.83
CA HIS A 35 -1.44 5.05 -5.16
C HIS A 35 -2.61 5.11 -6.14
N LEU A 36 -3.50 4.11 -6.17
CA LEU A 36 -4.64 4.10 -7.07
C LEU A 36 -5.59 5.29 -6.81
N VAL A 37 -5.81 5.62 -5.54
CA VAL A 37 -6.62 6.78 -5.15
C VAL A 37 -5.95 8.09 -5.61
N VAL A 38 -4.65 8.26 -5.33
CA VAL A 38 -3.89 9.46 -5.76
C VAL A 38 -3.84 9.55 -7.28
N PHE A 39 -3.68 8.43 -7.99
CA PHE A 39 -3.71 8.37 -9.45
C PHE A 39 -5.05 8.82 -10.02
N GLY A 40 -6.15 8.28 -9.48
CA GLY A 40 -7.50 8.67 -9.90
C GLY A 40 -7.77 10.16 -9.67
N LEU A 41 -7.33 10.68 -8.52
CA LEU A 41 -7.40 12.12 -8.23
C LEU A 41 -6.54 12.94 -9.19
N ALA A 42 -5.33 12.49 -9.51
CA ALA A 42 -4.44 13.18 -10.44
C ALA A 42 -5.04 13.27 -11.86
N ILE A 43 -5.78 12.26 -12.31
CA ILE A 43 -6.47 12.28 -13.60
C ILE A 43 -7.59 13.33 -13.65
N GLY A 44 -8.30 13.54 -12.54
CA GLY A 44 -9.52 14.38 -12.52
C GLY A 44 -9.42 15.68 -11.73
N HIS A 45 -8.23 16.07 -11.27
CA HIS A 45 -8.09 17.24 -10.40
C HIS A 45 -8.45 18.57 -11.10
N ASP A 46 -8.21 18.65 -12.40
CA ASP A 46 -8.61 19.77 -13.26
C ASP A 46 -10.13 19.93 -13.33
N GLU A 47 -10.87 18.83 -13.57
CA GLU A 47 -12.34 18.80 -13.54
C GLU A 47 -12.88 19.17 -12.16
N ILE A 48 -12.22 18.72 -11.08
CA ILE A 48 -12.59 19.11 -9.71
C ILE A 48 -12.46 20.62 -9.53
N VAL A 49 -11.37 21.24 -10.00
CA VAL A 49 -11.18 22.69 -9.91
C VAL A 49 -12.21 23.44 -10.75
N ALA A 50 -12.45 22.99 -11.99
CA ALA A 50 -13.47 23.57 -12.87
C ALA A 50 -14.86 23.57 -12.20
N ARG A 51 -15.28 22.43 -11.62
CA ARG A 51 -16.54 22.31 -10.87
C ARG A 51 -16.59 23.25 -9.67
N CYS A 52 -15.47 23.46 -8.98
CA CYS A 52 -15.42 24.42 -7.86
C CYS A 52 -15.57 25.87 -8.34
N VAL A 53 -15.05 26.22 -9.52
CA VAL A 53 -15.26 27.54 -10.13
C VAL A 53 -16.73 27.71 -10.54
N GLU A 54 -17.31 26.71 -11.20
CA GLU A 54 -18.72 26.71 -11.62
C GLU A 54 -19.68 26.82 -10.43
N ALA A 55 -19.38 26.14 -9.32
CA ALA A 55 -20.16 26.22 -8.08
C ALA A 55 -19.98 27.55 -7.32
N GLY A 56 -19.10 28.44 -7.80
CA GLY A 56 -18.79 29.71 -7.14
C GLY A 56 -17.94 29.56 -5.87
N TRP A 57 -17.38 28.38 -5.61
CA TRP A 57 -16.50 28.13 -4.46
C TRP A 57 -15.09 28.66 -4.70
N LEU A 58 -14.69 28.77 -5.97
CA LEU A 58 -13.40 29.31 -6.38
C LEU A 58 -13.59 30.45 -7.39
N ALA A 59 -12.86 31.55 -7.21
CA ALA A 59 -12.81 32.61 -8.20
C ALA A 59 -12.00 32.16 -9.41
N GLY A 60 -12.51 32.34 -10.63
CA GLY A 60 -11.88 31.86 -11.86
C GLY A 60 -10.41 32.30 -12.05
N HIS A 61 -10.06 33.52 -11.63
CA HIS A 61 -8.66 34.01 -11.69
C HIS A 61 -7.67 33.25 -10.79
N ARG A 62 -8.16 32.42 -9.87
CA ARG A 62 -7.34 31.56 -8.99
C ARG A 62 -7.34 30.10 -9.41
N ALA A 63 -8.10 29.72 -10.43
CA ALA A 63 -8.27 28.34 -10.86
C ALA A 63 -6.93 27.69 -11.22
N GLU A 64 -6.16 28.33 -12.10
CA GLU A 64 -4.84 27.86 -12.55
C GLU A 64 -3.88 27.66 -11.37
N GLY A 65 -3.81 28.62 -10.44
CA GLY A 65 -2.96 28.51 -9.26
C GLY A 65 -3.38 27.36 -8.34
N MET A 66 -4.69 27.08 -8.24
CA MET A 66 -5.22 25.96 -7.46
C MET A 66 -4.98 24.62 -8.13
N GLU A 67 -5.11 24.52 -9.45
CA GLU A 67 -4.75 23.31 -10.20
C GLU A 67 -3.29 22.93 -9.95
N LEU A 68 -2.38 23.90 -10.06
CA LEU A 68 -0.96 23.69 -9.79
C LEU A 68 -0.71 23.26 -8.34
N LEU A 69 -1.37 23.91 -7.37
CA LEU A 69 -1.22 23.57 -5.96
C LEU A 69 -1.73 22.15 -5.67
N ILE A 70 -2.90 21.79 -6.20
CA ILE A 70 -3.48 20.45 -6.02
C ILE A 70 -2.60 19.40 -6.69
N GLY A 71 -2.15 19.64 -7.92
CA GLY A 71 -1.22 18.77 -8.63
C GLY A 71 0.08 18.56 -7.86
N PHE A 72 0.64 19.64 -7.29
CA PHE A 72 1.83 19.56 -6.44
C PHE A 72 1.61 18.72 -5.17
N VAL A 73 0.49 18.91 -4.47
CA VAL A 73 0.15 18.11 -3.29
C VAL A 73 -0.03 16.63 -3.65
N LEU A 74 -0.73 16.34 -4.75
CA LEU A 74 -0.89 14.97 -5.24
C LEU A 74 0.46 14.33 -5.60
N PHE A 75 1.36 15.09 -6.21
CA PHE A 75 2.72 14.64 -6.51
C PHE A 75 3.53 14.31 -5.24
N LEU A 76 3.42 15.14 -4.19
CA LEU A 76 4.07 14.86 -2.91
C LEU A 76 3.51 13.59 -2.25
N CYS A 77 2.18 13.43 -2.26
CA CYS A 77 1.52 12.22 -1.76
C CYS A 77 1.98 10.97 -2.53
N TRP A 78 2.00 11.03 -3.86
CA TRP A 78 2.51 9.95 -4.71
C TRP A 78 3.95 9.57 -4.37
N SER A 79 4.82 10.58 -4.24
CA SER A 79 6.24 10.40 -3.91
C SER A 79 6.40 9.76 -2.53
N ALA A 80 5.66 10.21 -1.52
CA ALA A 80 5.69 9.65 -0.17
C ALA A 80 5.25 8.18 -0.14
N LEU A 81 4.17 7.84 -0.88
CA LEU A 81 3.71 6.46 -1.00
C LEU A 81 4.74 5.58 -1.71
N THR A 82 5.37 6.07 -2.78
CA THR A 82 6.42 5.37 -3.52
C THR A 82 7.61 5.05 -2.60
N VAL A 83 8.09 6.04 -1.84
CA VAL A 83 9.14 5.85 -0.83
C VAL A 83 8.70 4.83 0.23
N GLY A 84 7.43 4.84 0.64
CA GLY A 84 6.85 3.86 1.55
C GLY A 84 6.95 2.43 1.03
N ILE A 85 6.67 2.21 -0.26
CA ILE A 85 6.79 0.89 -0.91
C ILE A 85 8.26 0.46 -0.98
N VAL A 86 9.16 1.35 -1.45
CA VAL A 86 10.59 1.04 -1.55
C VAL A 86 11.15 0.63 -0.18
N ARG A 87 10.85 1.39 0.87
CA ARG A 87 11.26 1.06 2.25
C ARG A 87 10.70 -0.26 2.75
N LEU A 88 9.50 -0.65 2.32
CA LEU A 88 8.90 -1.93 2.68
C LEU A 88 9.63 -3.09 1.98
N VAL A 89 9.94 -2.93 0.68
CA VAL A 89 10.68 -3.90 -0.12
C VAL A 89 12.10 -4.08 0.41
N ASP A 90 12.80 -2.99 0.73
CA ASP A 90 14.17 -3.04 1.27
C ASP A 90 14.22 -3.80 2.61
N ARG A 91 13.23 -3.59 3.49
CA ARG A 91 13.12 -4.35 4.74
C ARG A 91 12.90 -5.84 4.50
N ALA A 92 11.99 -6.19 3.58
CA ALA A 92 11.70 -7.59 3.26
C ALA A 92 12.95 -8.30 2.67
N ARG A 93 13.76 -7.59 1.89
CA ARG A 93 15.04 -8.10 1.36
C ARG A 93 16.08 -8.30 2.47
N GLY A 94 16.19 -7.36 3.40
CA GLY A 94 17.13 -7.46 4.54
C GLY A 94 16.85 -8.64 5.47
N GLU A 95 15.58 -8.95 5.73
CA GLU A 95 15.19 -10.10 6.56
C GLU A 95 15.45 -11.46 5.87
N GLY A 96 15.36 -11.52 4.54
CA GLY A 96 15.64 -12.73 3.76
C GLY A 96 17.14 -13.10 3.72
N GLN A 97 18.03 -12.12 3.79
CA GLN A 97 19.49 -12.32 3.76
C GLN A 97 20.06 -12.78 5.11
N ALA A 98 19.34 -12.56 6.23
CA ALA A 98 19.79 -12.88 7.59
C ALA A 98 19.66 -14.36 7.99
N ARG A 99 19.39 -15.28 7.05
CA ARG A 99 19.55 -16.74 7.26
C ARG A 99 20.78 -17.30 6.52
N PRO A 100 22.03 -16.96 6.90
CA PRO A 100 23.19 -17.79 6.62
C PRO A 100 23.39 -18.80 7.75
N GLY A 101 23.44 -20.10 7.42
CA GLY A 101 24.00 -21.15 8.30
C GLY A 101 23.16 -21.54 9.51
N ALA A 102 22.23 -22.48 9.34
CA ALA A 102 22.04 -23.50 10.36
C ALA A 102 23.14 -24.55 10.10
N GLU A 103 24.31 -24.32 10.68
CA GLU A 103 25.33 -25.36 10.90
C GLU A 103 25.02 -26.08 12.22
#